data_AF-A0A1L5J6Y4-F1
#
_entry.id   AF-A0A1L5J6Y4-F1
#
_cell.length_a   1.000
_cell.length_b   1.000
_cell.length_c   1.000
_cell.angle_alpha   90.00
_cell.angle_beta   90.00
_cell.angle_gamma   90.00
#
_symmetry.space_group_name_H-M   'P 1'
#
loop_
_entity.id
_entity.type
_entity.pdbx_description
1 polymer ?
#
loop_
_entity_poly.entity_id
_entity_poly.type
_entity_poly.pdbx_seq_one_letter_code
_entity_poly.pdbx_strand_id
1 'polypeptide(L)'
;EDKQNFTLLLQDVRNALNKAGAEDGKQYLLTIASGASQRYADHTELKKISQILDWINIMTYDFHGGWEATSNHNAALYKDPNDPAANTNFYVDGAINVYTNEGVPVDKLVLGVPFYGRGWTGV
;
A
#
# COMPACT_ATOMS: atom_id res chain seq x y z
N GLU A 1 -15.98 -10.90 -0.78
CA GLU A 1 -15.99 -11.09 -2.24
C GLU A 1 -14.83 -10.33 -2.88
N ASP A 2 -14.65 -9.04 -2.58
CA ASP A 2 -13.57 -8.21 -3.15
C ASP A 2 -12.15 -8.76 -2.97
N LYS A 3 -11.86 -9.43 -1.85
CA LYS A 3 -10.55 -10.05 -1.59
C LYS A 3 -10.10 -10.96 -2.74
N GLN A 4 -10.99 -11.83 -3.21
CA GLN A 4 -10.71 -12.76 -4.30
C GLN A 4 -10.89 -12.10 -5.67
N ASN A 5 -11.94 -11.27 -5.81
CA ASN A 5 -12.23 -10.59 -7.07
C ASN A 5 -11.10 -9.65 -7.50
N PHE A 6 -10.41 -9.01 -6.54
CA PHE A 6 -9.27 -8.16 -6.86
C PHE A 6 -8.10 -8.96 -7.44
N THR A 7 -7.81 -10.16 -6.91
CA THR A 7 -6.80 -11.06 -7.48
C THR A 7 -7.18 -11.48 -8.90
N LEU A 8 -8.44 -11.87 -9.13
CA LEU A 8 -8.94 -12.25 -10.45
C LEU A 8 -8.83 -11.11 -11.46
N LEU A 9 -9.22 -9.90 -11.06
CA LEU A 9 -9.07 -8.70 -11.88
C LEU A 9 -7.62 -8.50 -12.32
N LEU A 10 -6.66 -8.61 -11.41
CA LEU A 10 -5.25 -8.44 -11.73
C LEU A 10 -4.73 -9.53 -12.66
N GLN A 11 -5.19 -10.78 -12.50
CA GLN A 11 -4.86 -11.88 -13.40
C GLN A 11 -5.39 -11.63 -14.81
N ASP A 12 -6.65 -11.23 -14.94
CA ASP A 12 -7.29 -10.97 -16.23
C ASP A 12 -6.60 -9.81 -16.95
N VAL A 13 -6.27 -8.72 -16.23
CA VAL A 13 -5.52 -7.59 -16.80
C VAL A 13 -4.12 -8.01 -17.21
N ARG A 14 -3.39 -8.76 -16.37
CA ARG A 14 -2.03 -9.25 -16.71
C ARG A 14 -2.04 -10.13 -17.95
N ASN A 15 -3.03 -11.00 -18.09
CA ASN A 15 -3.21 -11.85 -19.27
C ASN A 15 -3.46 -11.03 -20.53
N ALA A 16 -4.35 -10.02 -20.46
CA ALA A 16 -4.63 -9.13 -21.57
C ALA A 16 -3.39 -8.32 -21.99
N LEU A 17 -2.64 -7.76 -21.02
CA LEU A 17 -1.40 -7.02 -21.27
C LEU A 17 -0.30 -7.90 -21.85
N ASN A 18 -0.20 -9.16 -21.43
CA ASN A 18 0.77 -10.11 -22.01
C ASN A 18 0.45 -10.41 -23.48
N LYS A 19 -0.83 -10.63 -23.81
CA LYS A 19 -1.27 -10.86 -25.18
C LYS A 19 -0.98 -9.65 -26.07
N ALA A 20 -1.39 -8.46 -25.64
CA ALA A 20 -1.14 -7.23 -26.37
C ALA A 20 0.37 -6.95 -26.52
N GLY A 21 1.15 -7.20 -25.46
CA GLY A 21 2.61 -7.02 -25.49
C GLY A 21 3.31 -7.91 -26.52
N ALA A 22 2.83 -9.14 -26.73
CA ALA A 22 3.34 -10.04 -27.76
C ALA A 22 3.01 -9.54 -29.18
N GLU A 23 1.82 -8.95 -29.37
CA GLU A 23 1.38 -8.38 -30.65
C GLU A 23 2.14 -7.08 -30.98
N ASP A 24 2.39 -6.24 -29.98
CA ASP A 24 3.04 -4.93 -30.14
C ASP A 24 4.58 -4.98 -30.08
N GLY A 25 5.15 -6.12 -29.69
CA GLY A 25 6.59 -6.24 -29.42
C GLY A 25 7.07 -5.43 -28.22
N LYS A 26 6.25 -5.34 -27.15
CA LYS A 26 6.52 -4.54 -25.94
C LYS A 26 6.19 -5.30 -24.66
N GLN A 27 6.81 -4.90 -23.56
CA GLN A 27 6.42 -5.33 -22.22
C GLN A 27 5.60 -4.22 -21.55
N TYR A 28 4.32 -4.50 -21.27
CA TYR A 28 3.45 -3.61 -20.52
C TYR A 28 3.55 -3.86 -19.01
N LEU A 29 3.53 -2.76 -18.26
CA LEU A 29 3.58 -2.75 -16.80
C LEU A 29 2.18 -2.78 -16.19
N LEU A 30 2.05 -3.44 -15.05
CA LEU A 30 0.85 -3.49 -14.22
C LEU A 30 1.22 -3.24 -12.76
N THR A 31 0.67 -2.18 -12.18
CA THR A 31 0.98 -1.73 -10.82
C THR A 31 -0.28 -1.31 -10.08
N ILE A 32 -0.22 -1.25 -8.75
CA ILE A 32 -1.31 -0.67 -7.93
C ILE A 32 -0.78 0.39 -6.98
N ALA A 33 -1.70 1.20 -6.45
CA ALA A 33 -1.52 1.90 -5.19
C ALA A 33 -2.30 1.16 -4.09
N SER A 34 -1.68 0.87 -2.95
CA SER A 34 -2.28 0.03 -1.90
C SER A 34 -2.29 0.72 -0.54
N GLY A 35 -3.25 0.36 0.30
CA GLY A 35 -3.37 0.93 1.65
C GLY A 35 -2.27 0.44 2.60
N ALA A 36 -1.71 1.33 3.41
CA ALA A 36 -0.61 1.04 4.33
C ALA A 36 -1.10 0.53 5.71
N SER A 37 -1.96 -0.49 5.76
CA SER A 37 -2.51 -1.00 7.03
C SER A 37 -2.77 -2.52 7.03
N GLN A 38 -2.79 -3.12 8.23
CA GLN A 38 -3.22 -4.53 8.41
C GLN A 38 -4.63 -4.76 7.86
N ARG A 39 -5.54 -3.80 8.01
CA ARG A 39 -6.89 -3.89 7.45
C ARG A 39 -6.86 -4.12 5.93
N TYR A 40 -5.98 -3.44 5.20
CA TYR A 40 -5.85 -3.67 3.76
C TYR A 40 -5.32 -5.08 3.45
N ALA A 41 -4.32 -5.53 4.21
CA ALA A 41 -3.79 -6.89 4.10
C ALA A 41 -4.89 -7.95 4.37
N ASP A 42 -5.69 -7.78 5.41
CA ASP A 42 -6.76 -8.72 5.76
C ASP A 42 -7.82 -8.85 4.66
N HIS A 43 -8.05 -7.78 3.89
CA HIS A 43 -9.07 -7.69 2.84
C HIS A 43 -8.52 -7.92 1.42
N THR A 44 -7.23 -8.21 1.26
CA THR A 44 -6.60 -8.52 -0.03
C THR A 44 -5.70 -9.74 0.06
N GLU A 45 -5.27 -10.29 -1.08
CA GLU A 45 -4.34 -11.42 -1.12
C GLU A 45 -2.93 -10.93 -1.46
N LEU A 46 -2.34 -10.08 -0.61
CA LEU A 46 -1.07 -9.36 -0.86
C LEU A 46 0.03 -10.26 -1.44
N LYS A 47 0.23 -11.45 -0.86
CA LYS A 47 1.19 -12.43 -1.38
C LYS A 47 0.91 -12.84 -2.82
N LYS A 48 -0.35 -13.17 -3.16
CA LYS A 48 -0.72 -13.60 -4.52
C LYS A 48 -0.59 -12.46 -5.51
N ILE A 49 -1.11 -11.28 -5.17
CA ILE A 49 -1.06 -10.13 -6.09
C ILE A 49 0.37 -9.63 -6.33
N SER A 50 1.27 -9.79 -5.35
CA SER A 50 2.70 -9.47 -5.55
C SER A 50 3.36 -10.28 -6.68
N GLN A 51 2.85 -11.47 -6.99
CA GLN A 51 3.37 -12.31 -8.07
C GLN A 51 2.79 -11.93 -9.46
N ILE A 52 1.73 -11.11 -9.48
CA ILE A 52 1.03 -10.70 -10.72
C ILE A 52 1.51 -9.32 -11.18
N LEU A 53 1.69 -8.41 -10.22
CA LEU A 53 2.07 -7.03 -10.45
C LEU A 53 3.55 -6.89 -10.79
N ASP A 54 3.95 -5.82 -11.47
CA ASP A 54 5.35 -5.42 -11.63
C ASP A 54 5.89 -4.81 -10.33
N TRP A 55 5.12 -3.95 -9.66
CA TRP A 55 5.38 -3.47 -8.29
C TRP A 55 4.11 -2.90 -7.64
N ILE A 56 4.21 -2.57 -6.35
CA ILE A 56 3.16 -1.99 -5.51
C ILE A 56 3.64 -0.65 -4.96
N ASN A 57 2.92 0.43 -5.25
CA ASN A 57 3.15 1.74 -4.63
C ASN A 57 2.36 1.81 -3.31
N ILE A 58 3.01 1.59 -2.17
CA ILE A 58 2.32 1.61 -0.88
C ILE A 58 2.06 3.07 -0.45
N MET A 59 0.81 3.40 -0.14
CA MET A 59 0.39 4.74 0.25
C MET A 59 0.74 5.00 1.72
N THR A 60 2.03 5.08 2.04
CA THR A 60 2.57 5.31 3.40
C THR A 60 2.50 6.78 3.82
N TYR A 61 1.31 7.34 3.68
CA TYR A 61 0.92 8.69 4.05
C TYR A 61 -0.59 8.66 4.37
N ASP A 62 -1.15 9.76 4.83
CA ASP A 62 -2.54 9.83 5.30
C ASP A 62 -2.81 8.91 6.49
N PHE A 63 -1.79 8.63 7.30
CA PHE A 63 -1.97 7.92 8.56
C PHE A 63 -2.86 8.71 9.50
N HIS A 64 -2.58 10.00 9.65
CA HIS A 64 -3.31 10.91 10.52
C HIS A 64 -3.63 12.24 9.85
N GLY A 65 -4.76 12.84 10.21
CA GLY A 65 -5.24 14.08 9.61
C GLY A 65 -6.46 14.65 10.30
N GLY A 66 -6.98 15.76 9.76
CA GLY A 66 -8.11 16.51 10.35
C GLY A 66 -9.45 15.75 10.49
N TRP A 67 -9.50 14.47 10.13
CA TRP A 67 -10.61 13.57 10.45
C TRP A 67 -10.53 13.01 11.88
N GLU A 68 -9.39 13.16 12.56
CA GLU A 68 -9.19 12.82 13.97
C GLU A 68 -9.15 14.10 14.83
N ALA A 69 -9.49 13.99 16.12
CA ALA A 69 -9.39 15.12 17.05
C ALA A 69 -7.97 15.34 17.59
N THR A 70 -7.12 14.30 17.58
CA THR A 70 -5.76 14.35 18.10
C THR A 70 -4.79 14.67 16.96
N SER A 71 -3.95 15.69 17.11
CA SER A 71 -2.90 15.99 16.13
C SER A 71 -1.85 14.89 16.09
N ASN A 72 -1.37 14.55 14.90
CA ASN A 72 -0.33 13.53 14.73
C ASN A 72 0.41 13.68 13.38
N HIS A 73 1.38 12.80 13.11
CA HIS A 73 2.19 12.82 11.89
C HIS A 73 1.47 12.18 10.69
N ASN A 74 1.37 12.89 9.56
CA ASN A 74 0.79 12.38 8.31
C ASN A 74 1.52 11.13 7.76
N ALA A 75 2.86 11.09 7.91
CA ALA A 75 3.73 10.08 7.32
C ALA A 75 4.99 9.86 8.18
N ALA A 76 4.81 9.50 9.45
CA ALA A 76 5.95 9.16 10.32
C ALA A 76 6.72 7.96 9.76
N LEU A 77 8.06 8.05 9.72
CA LEU A 77 8.89 6.94 9.21
C LEU A 77 8.93 5.76 10.20
N TYR A 78 9.08 6.07 11.48
CA TYR A 78 9.27 5.08 12.54
C TYR A 78 8.24 5.27 13.66
N LYS A 79 8.10 4.23 14.49
CA LYS A 79 7.30 4.28 15.71
C LYS A 79 7.86 5.30 16.70
N ASP A 80 7.04 6.25 17.13
CA ASP A 80 7.29 7.01 18.37
C ASP A 80 6.54 6.31 19.52
N PRO A 81 7.22 5.81 20.57
CA PRO A 81 6.54 5.21 21.73
C PRO A 81 5.59 6.16 22.47
N ASN A 82 5.72 7.48 22.29
CA ASN A 82 4.86 8.49 22.91
C ASN A 82 3.64 8.85 22.07
N ASP A 83 3.56 8.39 20.81
CA ASP A 83 2.37 8.55 20.00
C ASP A 83 1.21 7.71 20.59
N PRO A 84 0.06 8.33 20.94
CA PRO A 84 -1.09 7.60 21.46
C PRO A 84 -1.61 6.49 20.53
N ALA A 85 -1.36 6.62 19.21
CA ALA A 85 -1.75 5.66 18.18
C ALA A 85 -0.63 4.69 17.77
N ALA A 86 0.51 4.66 18.47
CA ALA A 86 1.70 3.91 18.07
C ALA A 86 1.50 2.39 17.94
N ASN A 87 0.44 1.83 18.51
CA ASN A 87 0.11 0.40 18.42
C ASN A 87 -0.79 0.04 17.22
N THR A 88 -1.23 1.03 16.44
CA THR A 88 -2.00 0.81 15.20
C THR A 88 -1.12 0.50 13.98
N ASN A 89 0.20 0.67 14.12
CA ASN A 89 1.19 0.59 13.04
C ASN A 89 0.99 1.64 11.92
N PHE A 90 0.36 2.78 12.23
CA PHE A 90 0.17 3.90 11.30
C PHE A 90 1.44 4.77 11.19
N TYR A 91 2.53 4.12 10.75
CA TYR A 91 3.81 4.71 10.40
C TYR A 91 4.48 3.80 9.35
N VAL A 92 5.41 4.36 8.57
CA VAL A 92 5.98 3.71 7.38
C VAL A 92 6.56 2.32 7.69
N ASP A 93 7.47 2.22 8.66
CA ASP A 93 8.11 0.95 9.01
C ASP A 93 7.09 -0.11 9.46
N GLY A 94 6.04 0.29 10.19
CA GLY A 94 4.96 -0.59 10.61
C GLY A 94 4.17 -1.15 9.43
N ALA A 95 3.83 -0.30 8.46
CA ALA A 95 3.14 -0.70 7.25
C ALA A 95 3.99 -1.61 6.35
N ILE A 96 5.29 -1.33 6.19
CA ILE A 96 6.21 -2.21 5.45
C ILE A 96 6.30 -3.58 6.11
N ASN A 97 6.43 -3.62 7.44
CA ASN A 97 6.47 -4.87 8.20
C ASN A 97 5.19 -5.72 8.04
N VAL A 98 4.02 -5.08 7.97
CA VAL A 98 2.76 -5.80 7.63
C VAL A 98 2.88 -6.50 6.28
N TYR A 99 3.35 -5.81 5.24
CA TYR A 99 3.46 -6.39 3.90
C TYR A 99 4.49 -7.51 3.81
N THR A 100 5.65 -7.35 4.45
CA THR A 100 6.68 -8.40 4.47
C THR A 100 6.24 -9.62 5.27
N ASN A 101 5.50 -9.44 6.36
CA ASN A 101 4.95 -10.54 7.16
C ASN A 101 3.86 -11.31 6.41
N GLU A 102 3.10 -10.66 5.53
CA GLU A 102 2.18 -11.30 4.59
C GLU A 102 2.91 -12.02 3.43
N GLY A 103 4.23 -11.90 3.35
CA GLY A 103 5.06 -12.58 2.37
C GLY A 103 5.22 -11.85 1.03
N VAL A 104 5.02 -10.53 1.01
CA VAL A 104 5.35 -9.70 -0.16
C VAL A 104 6.88 -9.51 -0.24
N PRO A 105 7.53 -9.81 -1.37
CA PRO A 105 8.96 -9.53 -1.53
C PRO A 105 9.24 -8.03 -1.48
N VAL A 106 10.29 -7.64 -0.75
CA VAL A 106 10.60 -6.22 -0.51
C VAL A 106 10.93 -5.45 -1.80
N ASP A 107 11.51 -6.12 -2.80
CA ASP A 107 11.82 -5.54 -4.11
C ASP A 107 10.57 -5.18 -4.94
N LYS A 108 9.39 -5.65 -4.53
CA LYS A 108 8.10 -5.31 -5.15
C LYS A 108 7.46 -4.06 -4.54
N LEU A 109 8.02 -3.51 -3.46
CA LEU A 109 7.45 -2.38 -2.75
C LEU A 109 8.14 -1.07 -3.14
N VAL A 110 7.35 -0.11 -3.63
CA VAL A 110 7.75 1.27 -3.86
C VAL A 110 7.16 2.13 -2.75
N LEU A 111 8.02 2.82 -2.00
CA LEU A 111 7.65 3.61 -0.83
C LEU A 111 6.95 4.93 -1.23
N GLY A 112 5.77 5.19 -0.69
CA GLY A 112 5.06 6.45 -0.89
C GLY A 112 5.58 7.57 0.03
N VAL A 113 5.81 8.75 -0.54
CA VAL A 113 6.23 9.96 0.20
C VAL A 113 5.32 11.14 -0.15
N PRO A 114 4.75 11.86 0.84
CA PRO A 114 3.81 12.94 0.55
C PRO A 114 4.55 14.24 0.18
N PHE A 115 4.14 14.89 -0.90
CA PHE A 115 4.52 16.28 -1.23
C PHE A 115 3.48 17.29 -0.72
N TYR A 116 2.81 16.95 0.37
CA TYR A 116 1.78 17.76 1.03
C TYR A 116 1.80 17.51 2.54
N GLY A 117 1.16 18.41 3.29
CA GLY A 117 0.91 18.26 4.72
C GLY A 117 -0.57 18.10 5.04
N ARG A 118 -0.86 17.64 6.27
CA ARG A 118 -2.20 17.65 6.87
C ARG A 118 -2.18 18.53 8.11
N GLY A 119 -3.30 19.17 8.42
CA GLY A 119 -3.36 20.17 9.48
C GLY A 119 -4.67 20.13 10.26
N TRP A 120 -4.59 20.70 11.46
CA TRP A 120 -5.69 20.94 12.40
C TRP A 120 -5.70 22.42 12.76
N THR A 121 -6.85 22.94 13.18
CA THR A 121 -6.99 24.29 13.72
C THR A 121 -7.42 24.23 15.18
N GLY A 122 -6.89 25.12 16.03
CA GLY A 122 -7.29 25.19 17.45
C GLY A 122 -6.74 24.06 18.32
N VAL A 123 -5.54 23.57 17.97
CA VAL A 123 -4.75 22.58 18.72
C VAL A 123 -4.19 23.14 20.02
#